data_AF-A0A0J7HX68-F1
#
_entry.id   AF-A0A0J7HX68-F1
#
_cell.length_a   1.000
_cell.length_b   1.000
_cell.length_c   1.000
_cell.angle_alpha   90.00
_cell.angle_beta   90.00
_cell.angle_gamma   90.00
#
_symmetry.space_group_name_H-M   'P 1'
#
loop_
_entity.id
_entity.type
_entity.pdbx_description
1 polymer ?
#
loop_
_entity_poly.entity_id
_entity_poly.type
_entity_poly.pdbx_seq_one_letter_code
_entity_poly.pdbx_strand_id
1 'polypeptide(L)'
;MGKPTKLGDFAKNLTKERKTPLQMVVPVKEKPLTKKFLMNMPLDTYEFLREKAFKENTDIKTLVLNAIERTYFKVSREEVMKELE
;
A
#
# COMPACT_ATOMS: atom_id res chain seq x y z
N MET A 1 -0.09 67.93 -26.20
CA MET A 1 -1.25 67.05 -25.99
C MET A 1 -0.75 65.67 -25.58
N GLY A 2 -0.81 65.33 -24.29
CA GLY A 2 -0.35 64.03 -23.78
C GLY A 2 -1.42 62.95 -23.94
N LYS A 3 -1.06 61.78 -24.49
CA LYS A 3 -1.97 60.64 -24.66
C LYS A 3 -2.24 59.99 -23.28
N PRO A 4 -3.49 59.63 -22.93
CA PRO A 4 -3.78 59.00 -21.65
C PRO A 4 -3.14 57.60 -21.59
N THR A 5 -2.36 57.35 -20.53
CA THR A 5 -1.72 56.06 -20.27
C THR A 5 -2.75 55.03 -19.81
N LYS A 6 -2.60 53.80 -20.31
CA LYS A 6 -3.48 52.63 -20.12
C LYS A 6 -3.45 52.06 -18.70
N LEU A 7 -3.65 52.90 -17.68
CA LEU A 7 -3.68 52.45 -16.28
C LEU A 7 -4.98 51.69 -15.92
N GLY A 8 -6.06 51.94 -16.67
CA GLY A 8 -7.40 51.40 -16.41
C GLY A 8 -7.64 49.93 -16.80
N ASP A 9 -6.70 49.28 -17.50
CA ASP A 9 -6.86 47.88 -17.94
C ASP A 9 -6.21 46.86 -16.99
N PHE A 10 -5.39 47.30 -16.02
CA PHE A 10 -4.84 46.40 -15.01
C PHE A 10 -5.87 45.96 -13.98
N ALA A 11 -6.83 46.83 -13.63
CA ALA A 11 -7.84 46.55 -12.62
C ALA A 11 -8.91 45.53 -13.06
N LYS A 12 -9.09 45.30 -14.37
CA LYS A 12 -10.09 44.36 -14.90
C LYS A 12 -9.66 42.89 -14.81
N ASN A 13 -8.37 42.63 -14.56
CA ASN A 13 -7.79 41.27 -14.55
C ASN A 13 -7.48 40.73 -13.14
N LEU A 14 -7.82 41.49 -12.08
CA LEU A 14 -7.50 41.14 -10.69
C LEU A 14 -8.57 40.27 -9.99
N THR A 15 -9.66 39.93 -10.65
CA THR A 15 -10.79 39.18 -10.05
C THR A 15 -10.93 37.78 -10.63
N LYS A 16 -9.90 36.96 -10.44
CA LYS A 16 -10.09 35.50 -10.38
C LYS A 16 -9.33 35.01 -9.18
N GLU A 17 -10.01 34.98 -8.03
CA GLU A 17 -9.57 34.21 -6.87
C GLU A 17 -9.19 32.81 -7.38
N ARG A 18 -7.89 32.53 -7.42
CA ARG A 18 -7.39 31.21 -7.77
C ARG A 18 -7.85 30.30 -6.65
N LYS A 19 -8.95 29.57 -6.87
CA LYS A 19 -9.37 28.48 -5.99
C LYS A 19 -8.18 27.53 -5.88
N THR A 20 -7.52 27.52 -4.73
CA THR A 20 -6.56 26.48 -4.40
C THR A 20 -7.32 25.16 -4.46
N PRO A 21 -6.73 24.09 -5.03
CA PRO A 21 -7.39 22.79 -5.02
C PRO A 21 -7.70 22.45 -3.57
N LEU A 22 -8.98 22.18 -3.29
CA LEU A 22 -9.43 21.75 -1.97
C LEU A 22 -8.64 20.49 -1.62
N GLN A 23 -7.77 20.59 -0.62
CA GLN A 23 -7.00 19.46 -0.13
C GLN A 23 -7.97 18.49 0.57
N MET A 24 -8.38 17.46 -0.16
CA MET A 24 -9.20 16.40 0.41
C MET A 24 -8.33 15.56 1.36
N VAL A 25 -8.71 15.53 2.64
CA VAL A 25 -8.11 14.62 3.63
C VAL A 25 -8.62 13.21 3.30
N VAL A 26 -7.77 12.40 2.67
CA VAL A 26 -8.09 10.97 2.46
C VAL A 26 -7.99 10.28 3.82
N PRO A 27 -9.03 9.55 4.27
CA PRO A 27 -8.95 8.74 5.47
C PRO A 27 -7.79 7.76 5.34
N VAL A 28 -6.85 7.82 6.28
CA VAL A 28 -5.73 6.89 6.33
C VAL A 28 -6.31 5.51 6.57
N LYS A 29 -6.34 4.65 5.54
CA LYS A 29 -6.68 3.24 5.71
C LYS A 29 -5.78 2.66 6.79
N GLU A 30 -6.38 2.18 7.87
CA GLU A 30 -5.65 1.57 8.98
C GLU A 30 -4.82 0.39 8.42
N LYS A 31 -3.50 0.50 8.55
CA LYS A 31 -2.61 -0.60 8.17
C LYS A 31 -2.71 -1.68 9.24
N PRO A 32 -2.75 -2.97 8.86
CA PRO A 32 -2.75 -4.04 9.84
C PRO A 32 -1.49 -3.95 10.71
N LEU A 33 -1.63 -4.23 12.01
CA LEU A 33 -0.50 -4.29 12.93
C LEU A 33 0.45 -5.43 12.51
N THR A 34 1.57 -5.07 11.89
CA THR A 34 2.63 -6.03 11.50
C THR A 34 3.83 -5.90 12.43
N LYS A 35 4.36 -7.04 12.90
CA LYS A 35 5.68 -7.10 13.56
C LYS A 35 6.74 -7.57 12.55
N LYS A 36 7.92 -6.97 12.61
CA LYS A 36 9.09 -7.39 11.81
C LYS A 36 9.97 -8.30 12.65
N PHE A 37 10.50 -9.35 12.03
CA PHE A 37 11.55 -10.18 12.63
C PHE A 37 12.56 -10.56 11.55
N LEU A 38 13.79 -10.83 11.99
CA LEU A 38 14.85 -11.38 11.15
C LEU A 38 14.90 -12.88 11.37
N MET A 39 15.05 -13.64 10.29
CA MET A 39 15.12 -15.10 10.32
C MET A 39 16.35 -15.55 9.55
N ASN A 40 17.21 -16.31 10.21
CA ASN A 40 18.31 -16.98 9.56
C ASN A 40 17.79 -18.28 8.93
N MET A 41 18.12 -18.54 7.67
CA MET A 41 17.75 -19.77 6.97
C MET A 41 19.00 -20.44 6.38
N PRO A 42 19.01 -21.78 6.24
CA PRO A 42 20.01 -22.47 5.45
C PRO A 42 20.05 -21.95 4.01
N LEU A 43 21.25 -21.87 3.43
CA LEU A 43 21.47 -21.31 2.09
C LEU A 43 20.62 -22.04 1.03
N ASP A 44 20.64 -23.36 1.04
CA ASP A 44 19.90 -24.19 0.07
C ASP A 44 18.39 -23.94 0.12
N THR A 45 17.86 -23.70 1.32
CA THR A 45 16.44 -23.39 1.50
C THR A 45 16.10 -22.02 0.95
N TYR A 46 16.99 -21.03 1.13
CA TYR A 46 16.79 -19.69 0.59
C TYR A 46 16.82 -19.70 -0.95
N GLU A 47 17.79 -20.37 -1.57
CA GLU A 47 17.89 -20.46 -3.03
C GLU A 47 16.68 -21.19 -3.62
N PHE A 48 16.23 -22.28 -3.00
CA PHE A 48 15.01 -22.96 -3.40
C PHE A 48 13.77 -22.04 -3.35
N LEU A 49 13.58 -21.30 -2.25
CA LEU A 49 12.47 -20.37 -2.11
C LEU A 49 12.54 -19.23 -3.13
N ARG A 50 13.74 -18.76 -3.44
CA ARG A 50 13.98 -17.71 -4.43
C ARG A 50 13.59 -18.18 -5.84
N GLU A 51 14.02 -19.38 -6.25
CA GLU A 51 13.62 -19.95 -7.54
C GLU A 51 12.12 -20.15 -7.63
N LYS A 52 11.51 -20.66 -6.54
CA LYS A 52 10.07 -20.89 -6.50
C LYS A 52 9.28 -19.58 -6.58
N ALA A 53 9.73 -18.55 -5.86
CA ALA A 53 9.17 -17.21 -5.91
C ALA A 53 9.19 -16.64 -7.34
N PHE A 54 10.31 -16.83 -8.05
CA PHE A 54 10.44 -16.42 -9.44
C PHE A 54 9.47 -17.19 -10.37
N LYS A 55 9.39 -18.51 -10.22
CA LYS A 55 8.49 -19.36 -11.03
C LYS A 55 7.01 -19.01 -10.82
N GLU A 56 6.62 -18.68 -9.59
CA GLU A 56 5.24 -18.37 -9.20
C GLU A 56 4.89 -16.86 -9.30
N ASN A 57 5.81 -16.01 -9.78
CA ASN A 57 5.66 -14.55 -9.85
C ASN A 57 5.18 -13.92 -8.53
N THR A 58 5.82 -14.33 -7.43
CA THR A 58 5.46 -13.96 -6.06
C THR A 58 6.71 -13.66 -5.23
N ASP A 59 6.52 -13.15 -4.02
CA ASP A 59 7.59 -12.89 -3.06
C ASP A 59 7.83 -14.08 -2.12
N ILE A 60 9.07 -14.23 -1.64
CA ILE A 60 9.44 -15.21 -0.61
C ILE A 60 8.56 -15.04 0.64
N LYS A 61 8.26 -13.80 1.04
CA LYS A 61 7.37 -13.50 2.16
C LYS A 61 6.00 -14.16 1.99
N THR A 62 5.41 -14.03 0.81
CA THR A 62 4.08 -14.58 0.51
C THR A 62 4.13 -16.11 0.54
N LEU A 63 5.19 -16.73 0.02
CA LEU A 63 5.37 -18.18 0.10
C LEU A 63 5.44 -18.67 1.55
N VAL A 64 6.22 -17.98 2.41
CA VAL A 64 6.34 -18.33 3.83
C VAL A 64 5.00 -18.16 4.55
N LEU A 65 4.30 -17.05 4.32
CA LEU A 65 2.98 -16.81 4.92
C LEU A 65 1.96 -17.86 4.46
N ASN A 66 1.94 -18.21 3.18
CA ASN A 66 1.06 -19.25 2.65
C ASN A 66 1.36 -20.62 3.26
N ALA A 67 2.63 -20.95 3.48
CA ALA A 67 3.01 -22.18 4.16
C ALA A 67 2.53 -22.19 5.62
N ILE A 68 2.72 -21.08 6.35
CA ILE A 68 2.24 -20.93 7.73
C ILE A 68 0.71 -21.06 7.79
N GLU A 69 -0.01 -20.40 6.88
CA GLU A 69 -1.47 -20.46 6.81
C GLU A 69 -1.97 -21.88 6.60
N ARG A 70 -1.36 -22.61 5.65
CA ARG A 70 -1.70 -24.01 5.36
C ARG A 70 -1.43 -24.94 6.53
N THR A 71 -0.30 -24.77 7.22
CA THR A 71 0.12 -25.69 8.29
C THR A 71 -0.60 -25.44 9.61
N TYR A 72 -0.79 -24.17 9.99
CA TYR A 72 -1.26 -23.83 11.35
C TYR A 72 -2.69 -23.27 11.39
N PHE A 73 -3.14 -22.60 10.33
CA PHE A 73 -4.45 -21.93 10.34
C PHE A 73 -5.53 -22.71 9.59
N LYS A 74 -5.15 -23.58 8.65
CA LYS A 74 -6.13 -24.44 7.97
C LYS A 74 -6.59 -25.61 8.85
N VAL A 75 -5.67 -26.20 9.62
CA VAL A 75 -5.95 -27.29 10.57
C VAL A 75 -6.85 -26.82 11.71
N SER A 76 -6.59 -25.64 12.27
CA SER A 76 -7.40 -25.12 13.38
C SER A 76 -8.85 -24.79 13.00
N ARG A 77 -9.13 -24.47 11.73
CA ARG A 77 -10.53 -24.31 11.27
C ARG A 77 -11.28 -25.63 11.17
N GLU A 78 -10.63 -26.70 10.75
CA GLU A 78 -11.25 -28.02 10.66
C GLU A 78 -11.52 -28.63 12.05
N GLU A 79 -10.63 -28.36 13.01
CA GLU A 79 -10.82 -28.74 14.42
C GLU A 79 -11.96 -27.95 15.08
N VAL A 80 -12.02 -26.63 14.89
CA VAL A 80 -13.11 -25.78 15.40
C VAL A 80 -14.47 -26.18 14.80
N MET A 81 -14.52 -26.55 13.52
CA MET A 81 -15.76 -27.01 12.89
C MET A 81 -16.20 -28.39 13.40
N LYS A 82 -15.28 -29.27 13.78
CA LYS A 82 -15.59 -30.57 14.42
C LYS A 82 -16.14 -30.43 15.84
N GLU A 83 -15.77 -29.38 16.58
CA GLU A 83 -16.33 -29.11 17.90
C GLU A 83 -17.73 -28.48 17.85
N LEU A 84 -18.16 -28.02 16.66
CA LEU A 84 -19.46 -27.38 16.42
C LEU A 84 -20.52 -28.33 15.85
N GLU A 85 -20.15 -29.55 15.44
CA GLU A 85 -21.05 -30.63 14.98
C GLU A 85 -21.40 -31.60 16.12
#